data_AF-A0AA46TV93-F1
#
_entry.id   AF-A0AA46TV93-F1
#
_cell.length_a   1.000
_cell.length_b   1.000
_cell.length_c   1.000
_cell.angle_alpha   90.00
_cell.angle_beta   90.00
_cell.angle_gamma   90.00
#
_symmetry.space_group_name_H-M   'P 1'
#
loop_
_entity.id
_entity.type
_entity.pdbx_description
1 polymer ?
#
loop_
_entity_poly.entity_id
_entity_poly.type
_entity_poly.pdbx_seq_one_letter_code
_entity_poly.pdbx_strand_id
1 'polypeptide(L)' 'MIDIKKHTITEGETTYDVRIYTDLSKLPYKFIQRVKLTKEEVLKLIEEFNLHPTLLSVTIYRKILGVREVK' A
#
# COMPACT_ATOMS: atom_id res chain seq x y z
N MET A 1 0.20 -4.23 9.08
CA MET A 1 -0.69 -4.48 7.91
C MET A 1 -0.80 -3.19 7.11
N ILE A 2 -0.91 -3.25 5.79
CA ILE A 2 -0.94 -2.07 4.89
C ILE A 2 -2.18 -2.07 4.00
N ASP A 3 -2.87 -0.93 3.91
CA ASP A 3 -3.91 -0.68 2.91
C ASP A 3 -3.39 0.35 1.90
N ILE A 4 -3.54 0.05 0.61
CA ILE A 4 -3.00 0.84 -0.49
C ILE A 4 -4.13 1.18 -1.45
N LYS A 5 -4.30 2.47 -1.73
CA LYS A 5 -5.25 2.99 -2.70
C LYS A 5 -4.51 3.71 -3.81
N LYS A 6 -4.76 3.33 -5.06
CA LYS A 6 -4.20 4.01 -6.23
C LYS A 6 -4.84 5.38 -6.40
N HIS A 7 -4.02 6.41 -6.61
CA HIS A 7 -4.41 7.77 -6.95
C HIS A 7 -3.70 8.19 -8.24
N THR A 8 -4.42 8.23 -9.36
CA THR A 8 -3.85 8.71 -10.63
C THR A 8 -4.00 10.23 -10.67
N ILE A 9 -2.89 10.95 -10.76
CA ILE A 9 -2.91 12.38 -11.08
C ILE A 9 -2.81 12.50 -12.61
N THR A 10 -3.53 13.46 -13.21
CA THR A 10 -3.58 13.66 -14.67
C THR A 10 -2.17 13.72 -15.28
N GLU A 11 -2.03 13.13 -16.48
CA GLU A 11 -0.79 12.96 -17.26
C GLU A 11 0.27 12.01 -16.66
N GLY A 12 -0.02 10.70 -16.74
CA GLY A 12 1.02 9.64 -16.71
C GLY A 12 1.55 9.22 -15.35
N GLU A 13 1.50 10.07 -14.33
CA GLU A 13 2.01 9.74 -12.99
C GLU A 13 0.97 9.06 -12.10
N THR A 14 1.26 7.82 -11.71
CA THR A 14 0.47 7.09 -10.70
C THR A 14 1.10 7.30 -9.33
N THR A 15 0.30 7.77 -8.38
CA THR A 15 0.66 7.82 -6.96
C THR A 15 -0.26 6.91 -6.14
N TYR A 16 0.06 6.73 -4.86
CA TYR A 16 -0.62 5.84 -3.95
C TYR A 16 -0.83 6.50 -2.59
N ASP A 17 -2.03 6.33 -2.06
CA ASP A 17 -2.34 6.64 -0.66
C ASP A 17 -2.24 5.35 0.14
N VAL A 18 -1.50 5.41 1.24
CA VAL A 18 -1.14 4.25 2.06
C VAL A 18 -1.57 4.48 3.51
N ARG A 19 -2.19 3.45 4.10
CA ARG A 19 -2.44 3.37 5.54
C ARG A 19 -1.71 2.17 6.12
N ILE A 20 -0.83 2.43 7.08
CA ILE A 20 -0.08 1.40 7.80
C ILE A 20 -0.73 1.22 9.17
N TYR A 21 -1.38 0.08 9.39
CA TYR A 21 -1.98 -0.26 10.66
C TYR A 21 -0.90 -0.72 11.64
N THR A 22 -0.78 0.02 12.75
CA THR A 22 0.25 -0.18 13.78
C THR A 22 -0.28 -0.91 15.01
N ASP A 23 -1.60 -0.90 15.24
CA ASP A 23 -2.25 -1.62 16.33
C ASP A 23 -3.56 -2.25 15.85
N LEU A 24 -3.58 -3.59 15.80
CA LEU A 24 -4.74 -4.40 15.42
C LEU A 24 -5.51 -4.96 16.63
N SER A 25 -5.09 -4.62 17.86
CA SER A 25 -5.70 -5.18 19.07
C SER A 25 -6.94 -4.42 19.55
N LYS A 26 -7.17 -3.20 19.05
CA LYS A 26 -8.28 -2.32 19.49
C LYS A 26 -8.94 -1.63 18.31
N LEU A 27 -10.27 -1.51 18.35
CA LEU A 27 -11.06 -0.76 17.40
C LEU A 27 -11.41 0.65 17.95
N PRO A 28 -11.36 1.71 17.12
CA PRO A 28 -10.85 1.71 15.75
C PRO A 28 -9.33 1.51 15.72
N TYR A 29 -8.85 0.75 14.73
CA TYR A 29 -7.42 0.48 14.58
C TYR A 29 -6.61 1.76 14.44
N LYS A 30 -5.45 1.82 15.09
CA LYS A 30 -4.50 2.91 14.88
C LYS A 30 -3.74 2.68 13.58
N PHE A 31 -3.62 3.73 12.79
CA PHE A 31 -2.85 3.70 11.55
C PHE A 31 -2.10 5.00 11.31
N ILE A 32 -1.02 4.88 10.56
CA ILE A 32 -0.27 6.01 10.00
C ILE A 32 -0.71 6.17 8.55
N GLN A 33 -1.10 7.37 8.15
CA GLN A 33 -1.45 7.67 6.77
C GLN A 33 -0.31 8.42 6.06
N ARG A 34 -0.06 8.03 4.82
CA ARG A 34 0.82 8.70 3.86
C ARG A 34 0.06 8.82 2.53
N VAL A 35 0.20 9.94 1.84
CA VAL A 35 -0.55 10.23 0.62
C VAL A 35 0.40 10.61 -0.50
N LYS A 36 -0.03 10.43 -1.75
CA LYS A 36 0.72 10.79 -2.96
C LYS A 36 2.12 10.16 -3.04
N LEU A 37 2.26 8.91 -2.58
CA LEU A 37 3.53 8.17 -2.68
C LEU A 37 3.73 7.62 -4.09
N THR A 38 4.96 7.63 -4.57
CA THR A 38 5.38 6.89 -5.77
C THR A 38 5.39 5.39 -5.53
N LYS A 39 5.47 4.60 -6.59
CA LYS A 39 5.58 3.13 -6.48
C LYS A 39 6.80 2.71 -5.65
N GLU A 40 7.92 3.37 -5.88
CA GLU A 40 9.22 3.11 -5.25
C GLU A 40 9.18 3.43 -3.75
N GLU A 41 8.49 4.50 -3.35
CA GLU A 41 8.30 4.83 -1.93
C GLU A 41 7.41 3.81 -1.22
N VAL A 42 6.33 3.35 -1.87
CA VAL A 42 5.49 2.29 -1.30
C VAL A 42 6.27 0.99 -1.17
N LEU A 43 7.11 0.63 -2.14
CA LEU A 43 8.00 -0.54 -2.06
C LEU A 43 8.92 -0.47 -0.85
N LYS A 44 9.60 0.68 -0.64
CA LYS A 44 10.47 0.88 0.54
C LYS A 44 9.72 0.68 1.85
N LEU A 45 8.50 1.22 1.97
CA LEU A 45 7.68 1.04 3.17
C LEU A 45 7.30 -0.43 3.40
N ILE A 46 6.97 -1.16 2.33
CA ILE A 46 6.63 -2.59 2.44
C ILE A 46 7.83 -3.39 2.94
N GLU A 47 9.02 -3.13 2.40
CA GLU A 47 10.27 -3.80 2.78
C GLU A 47 10.73 -3.45 4.20
N GLU A 48 10.76 -2.16 4.54
CA GLU A 48 11.26 -1.65 5.83
C GLU A 48 10.44 -2.19 7.01
N PHE A 49 9.11 -2.24 6.84
CA PHE A 49 8.19 -2.63 7.92
C PHE A 49 7.67 -4.07 7.78
N ASN A 50 8.16 -4.83 6.79
CA ASN A 50 7.70 -6.19 6.45
C ASN A 50 6.16 -6.31 6.45
N LEU A 51 5.49 -5.40 5.75
CA LEU A 51 4.04 -5.22 5.84
C LEU A 51 3.26 -6.18 4.94
N HIS A 52 2.31 -6.91 5.51
CA HIS A 52 1.32 -7.67 4.75
C HIS A 52 0.12 -6.81 4.33
N PRO A 53 -0.41 -6.98 3.10
CA PRO A 53 -1.54 -6.19 2.60
C PRO A 53 -2.86 -6.55 3.28
N THR A 54 -3.79 -5.59 3.30
CA THR A 54 -5.21 -5.86 3.54
C THR A 54 -5.81 -6.68 2.39
N LEU A 55 -6.90 -7.39 2.66
CA LEU A 55 -7.68 -8.07 1.61
C LEU A 55 -8.12 -7.11 0.50
N LEU A 56 -8.46 -5.87 0.86
CA LEU A 56 -8.94 -4.84 -0.08
C LEU A 56 -7.84 -4.33 -1.00
N SER A 57 -6.57 -4.36 -0.57
CA SER A 57 -5.45 -3.81 -1.33
C SER A 57 -4.50 -4.87 -1.91
N VAL A 58 -4.78 -6.16 -1.70
CA VAL A 58 -3.91 -7.28 -2.14
C VAL A 58 -3.56 -7.22 -3.62
N THR A 59 -4.52 -6.87 -4.48
CA THR A 59 -4.30 -6.77 -5.93
C THR A 59 -3.37 -5.61 -6.28
N ILE A 60 -3.51 -4.47 -5.61
CA ILE A 60 -2.64 -3.30 -5.83
C ILE A 60 -1.24 -3.59 -5.30
N TYR A 61 -1.15 -4.18 -4.10
CA TYR A 61 0.09 -4.62 -3.48
C TYR A 61 0.87 -5.58 -4.39
N ARG A 62 0.23 -6.62 -4.95
CA ARG A 62 0.87 -7.56 -5.90
C ARG A 62 1.37 -6.86 -7.17
N LYS A 63 0.57 -5.92 -7.71
CA LYS A 63 0.97 -5.11 -8.88
C LYS A 63 2.20 -4.24 -8.58
N ILE A 64 2.26 -3.64 -7.39
CA ILE A 64 3.41 -2.84 -6.94
C ILE A 64 4.66 -3.73 -6.83
N LEU A 65 4.53 -4.93 -6.25
CA LEU A 65 5.63 -5.91 -6.17
C LEU A 65 6.04 -6.51 -7.52
N GLY A 66 5.32 -6.24 -8.61
CA GLY A 66 5.62 -6.81 -9.93
C GLY A 66 5.38 -8.32 -10.02
N VAL A 67 4.66 -8.91 -9.06
CA VAL A 67 4.31 -10.33 -9.09
C VAL A 67 3.27 -10.52 -10.18
N ARG A 68 3.71 -11.04 -11.34
CA ARG A 68 2.79 -11.51 -12.39
C ARG A 68 2.00 -12.68 -11.80
N GLU A 69 0.67 -12.59 -11.82
CA GLU A 69 -0.17 -13.77 -11.61
C GLU A 69 0.22 -14.78 -12.69
N VAL A 70 0.82 -15.89 -12.27
CA VAL A 70 1.08 -17.02 -13.15
C VAL A 70 -0.30 -17.51 -13.57
N LYS A 71 -0.64 -17.31 -14.85
CA LYS A 71 -1.87 -17.79 -15.47
C LYS A 71 -1.90 -19.31 -15.51
#